data_AF-A0A353FJF0-F1
#
_entry.id   AF-A0A353FJF0-F1
#
_cell.length_a   1.000
_cell.length_b   1.000
_cell.length_c   1.000
_cell.angle_alpha   90.00
_cell.angle_beta   90.00
_cell.angle_gamma   90.00
#
_symmetry.space_group_name_H-M   'P 1'
#
loop_
_entity.id
_entity.type
_entity.pdbx_description
1 polymer ?
#
loop_
_entity_poly.entity_id
_entity_poly.type
_entity_poly.pdbx_seq_one_letter_code
_entity_poly.pdbx_strand_id
1 'polypeptide(L)'
;MFRLLTLLFFVSAPPAFGQIFALELLDEKLFSKNPKLTVELDGKKTFLVEAGLGVVWKSEGNRVVYTGNGDNWFYVLDPAAPSAIPYRKVKGQLESDRKYRKRHLRVHGTKIEKIRVHNREENLTTLAREFKRRQVEIERLGGLRDDEPRRSRSWLALHRQMIKGCSALEQWLTSNGFYLESRDWRTRIRKEAKRADAAMEDRLQQALDSVTLLPVPEDLTALAAALSQGELVFRAQGSQHFKVTYPEEIPDERIRQSLLLAEEALDGFRASLVDPWVGEDFPDRIPDGVFQEFFFGPDDIAKHEKFLTEHFGLSWGRRKEDMKRFAGHVFKRPRSPRLLEYWRLTHDDSAYLNGIVLHRLGHALAEIHYGLTKATVPQDWLEEAVGFFLSFELLGRNSVTCSKFEPPKAEGGTGVGGSREEKTERKTGSEMRGLREVMAEVAQVGPPVDRLAVTELFDFESPDIAKAWAFFEFLARQGGLEGQLWLRACGDAASAAKGEPGSFLALWRQAAKESFGLEGDVITSLEKQWQAWIARAYPSP
;
A
#
# COMPACT_ATOMS: atom_id res chain seq x y z
N MET A 1 13.09 23.91 -47.91
CA MET A 1 11.70 23.61 -47.49
C MET A 1 11.72 22.38 -46.58
N PHE A 2 11.88 22.55 -45.27
CA PHE A 2 11.68 21.48 -44.29
C PHE A 2 10.48 21.86 -43.43
N ARG A 3 9.41 21.08 -43.54
CA ARG A 3 8.20 21.21 -42.71
C ARG A 3 8.51 20.67 -41.32
N LEU A 4 8.52 21.56 -40.33
CA LEU A 4 8.51 21.20 -38.92
C LEU A 4 7.10 20.69 -38.59
N LEU A 5 6.98 19.39 -38.33
CA LEU A 5 5.76 18.78 -37.82
C LEU A 5 5.69 19.09 -36.32
N THR A 6 4.92 20.11 -35.94
CA THR A 6 4.58 20.37 -34.55
C THR A 6 3.62 19.26 -34.09
N LEU A 7 4.14 18.27 -33.37
CA LEU A 7 3.35 17.30 -32.61
C LEU A 7 2.53 18.08 -31.57
N LEU A 8 1.25 18.28 -31.86
CA LEU A 8 0.23 18.69 -30.91
C LEU A 8 0.07 17.56 -29.88
N PHE A 9 0.88 17.60 -28.82
CA PHE A 9 0.53 16.91 -27.58
C PHE A 9 -0.72 17.62 -27.04
N PHE A 10 -1.86 16.92 -27.05
CA PHE A 10 -3.00 17.30 -26.24
C PHE A 10 -2.55 17.23 -24.78
N VAL A 11 -2.17 18.37 -24.21
CA VAL A 11 -1.91 18.51 -22.78
C VAL A 11 -3.25 18.39 -22.09
N SER A 12 -3.59 17.15 -21.72
CA SER A 12 -4.71 16.88 -20.82
C SER A 12 -4.37 17.52 -19.48
N ALA A 13 -5.30 18.31 -18.94
CA ALA A 13 -5.11 18.91 -17.61
C ALA A 13 -4.73 17.82 -16.59
N PRO A 14 -3.75 18.07 -15.71
CA PRO A 14 -3.27 17.07 -14.76
C PRO A 14 -4.43 16.56 -13.88
N PRO A 15 -4.52 15.23 -13.67
CA PRO A 15 -5.65 14.61 -12.99
C PRO A 15 -5.67 15.02 -11.53
N ALA A 16 -6.87 15.29 -11.00
CA ALA A 16 -7.07 15.42 -9.57
C ALA A 16 -7.42 14.05 -8.97
N PHE A 17 -6.85 13.69 -7.81
CA PHE A 17 -7.20 12.43 -7.14
C PHE A 17 -8.66 12.42 -6.72
N GLY A 18 -9.26 11.24 -6.80
CA GLY A 18 -10.50 10.98 -6.07
C GLY A 18 -10.28 11.07 -4.56
N GLN A 19 -11.28 11.55 -3.82
CA GLN A 19 -11.28 11.42 -2.36
C GLN A 19 -12.55 10.73 -1.87
N ILE A 20 -12.39 9.73 -1.00
CA ILE A 20 -13.46 9.20 -0.15
C ILE A 20 -13.36 9.85 1.23
N PHE A 21 -14.49 10.33 1.72
CA PHE A 21 -14.62 10.98 3.02
C PHE A 21 -15.46 10.14 3.97
N ALA A 22 -15.14 10.22 5.25
CA ALA A 22 -15.96 9.82 6.37
C ALA A 22 -16.85 11.01 6.79
N LEU A 23 -18.16 10.88 6.58
CA LEU A 23 -19.17 11.86 6.96
C LEU A 23 -19.84 11.45 8.28
N GLU A 24 -19.56 12.23 9.33
CA GLU A 24 -20.20 12.15 10.65
C GLU A 24 -21.32 13.20 10.77
N LEU A 25 -22.42 12.81 11.40
CA LEU A 25 -23.62 13.62 11.51
C LEU A 25 -23.99 13.83 12.97
N LEU A 26 -24.45 15.04 13.30
CA LEU A 26 -24.95 15.38 14.64
C LEU A 26 -26.25 14.63 14.99
N ASP A 27 -27.05 14.25 13.99
CA ASP A 27 -28.33 13.56 14.16
C ASP A 27 -28.26 12.12 13.62
N GLU A 28 -28.34 11.14 14.52
CA GLU A 28 -28.28 9.73 14.17
C GLU A 28 -29.47 9.22 13.35
N LYS A 29 -30.57 9.97 13.23
CA LYS A 29 -31.77 9.52 12.50
C LYS A 29 -31.48 9.13 11.04
N LEU A 30 -30.51 9.79 10.40
CA LEU A 30 -30.12 9.47 9.02
C LEU A 30 -29.41 8.12 8.90
N PHE A 31 -28.60 7.73 9.89
CA PHE A 31 -27.99 6.40 9.96
C PHE A 31 -29.07 5.33 10.13
N SER A 32 -30.00 5.53 11.07
CA SER A 32 -31.10 4.59 11.31
C SER A 32 -32.02 4.39 10.10
N LYS A 33 -32.15 5.38 9.23
CA LYS A 33 -32.90 5.26 7.96
C LYS A 33 -32.13 4.52 6.87
N ASN A 34 -30.80 4.48 6.95
CA ASN A 34 -29.93 3.89 5.93
C ASN A 34 -28.92 2.89 6.54
N PRO A 35 -29.35 1.91 7.36
CA PRO A 35 -28.45 1.08 8.14
C PRO A 35 -27.51 0.24 7.26
N LYS A 36 -27.93 -0.10 6.03
CA LYS A 36 -27.13 -0.86 5.07
C LYS A 36 -25.97 -0.06 4.46
N LEU A 37 -26.03 1.27 4.52
CA LEU A 37 -25.01 2.17 3.98
C LEU A 37 -24.12 2.77 5.07
N THR A 38 -24.45 2.50 6.34
CA THR A 38 -23.70 2.98 7.50
C THR A 38 -22.54 2.03 7.78
N VAL A 39 -21.38 2.61 8.09
CA VAL A 39 -20.20 1.92 8.61
C VAL A 39 -19.94 2.39 10.05
N GLU A 40 -19.20 1.61 10.82
CA GLU A 40 -18.65 2.04 12.10
C GLU A 40 -17.14 2.25 11.93
N LEU A 41 -16.67 3.47 12.24
CA LEU A 41 -15.25 3.83 12.20
C LEU A 41 -14.90 4.48 13.53
N ASP A 42 -13.87 3.95 14.21
CA ASP A 42 -13.42 4.43 15.53
C ASP A 42 -14.57 4.50 16.57
N GLY A 43 -15.49 3.53 16.55
CA GLY A 43 -16.66 3.49 17.43
C GLY A 43 -17.78 4.48 17.07
N LYS A 44 -17.68 5.17 15.93
CA LYS A 44 -18.70 6.13 15.46
C LYS A 44 -19.39 5.67 14.17
N LYS A 45 -20.72 5.82 14.14
CA LYS A 45 -21.50 5.64 12.90
C LYS A 45 -21.15 6.72 11.88
N THR A 46 -20.86 6.27 10.68
CA THR A 46 -20.34 7.12 9.61
C THR A 46 -20.90 6.68 8.25
N PHE A 47 -21.03 7.62 7.31
CA PHE A 47 -21.16 7.30 5.89
C PHE A 47 -19.82 7.49 5.20
N LEU A 48 -19.41 6.51 4.38
CA LEU A 48 -18.33 6.72 3.43
C LEU A 48 -18.89 7.33 2.15
N VAL A 49 -18.35 8.49 1.76
CA VAL A 49 -18.94 9.32 0.71
C VAL A 49 -17.90 9.91 -0.23
N GLU A 50 -18.31 10.13 -1.47
CA GLU A 50 -17.65 11.03 -2.41
C GLU A 50 -18.40 12.37 -2.44
N ALA A 51 -17.66 13.47 -2.47
CA ALA A 51 -18.23 14.82 -2.42
C ALA A 51 -19.04 15.14 -3.69
N GLY A 52 -20.27 15.62 -3.50
CA GLY A 52 -21.15 16.12 -4.57
C GLY A 52 -21.28 17.65 -4.54
N LEU A 53 -22.40 18.14 -5.06
CA LEU A 53 -22.71 19.58 -5.11
C LEU A 53 -22.71 20.21 -3.70
N GLY A 54 -22.08 21.38 -3.57
CA GLY A 54 -22.02 22.15 -2.32
C GLY A 54 -20.85 21.78 -1.40
N VAL A 55 -20.05 20.77 -1.77
CA VAL A 55 -18.88 20.30 -1.03
C VAL A 55 -17.65 20.38 -1.94
N VAL A 56 -16.58 21.01 -1.45
CA VAL A 56 -15.34 21.21 -2.19
C VAL A 56 -14.16 20.84 -1.31
N TRP A 57 -13.27 20.01 -1.82
CA TRP A 57 -11.98 19.79 -1.20
C TRP A 57 -11.02 20.91 -1.53
N LYS A 58 -10.36 21.47 -0.50
CA LYS A 58 -9.23 22.39 -0.67
C LYS A 58 -7.95 21.69 -0.24
N SER A 59 -7.09 21.42 -1.23
CA SER A 59 -5.76 20.84 -1.02
C SER A 59 -4.91 21.72 -0.09
N GLU A 60 -4.98 23.04 -0.28
CA GLU A 60 -4.40 24.02 0.65
C GLU A 60 -5.11 23.98 2.00
N GLY A 61 -4.38 23.49 3.01
CA GLY A 61 -4.89 23.29 4.37
C GLY A 61 -5.63 21.97 4.58
N ASN A 62 -5.61 21.06 3.60
CA ASN A 62 -6.11 19.69 3.74
C ASN A 62 -7.52 19.61 4.36
N ARG A 63 -8.44 20.43 3.85
CA ARG A 63 -9.76 20.65 4.46
C ARG A 63 -10.90 20.52 3.46
N VAL A 64 -12.01 19.96 3.93
CA VAL A 64 -13.29 19.98 3.21
C VAL A 64 -14.01 21.28 3.54
N VAL A 65 -14.42 22.01 2.52
CA VAL A 65 -15.27 23.19 2.63
C VAL A 65 -16.67 22.83 2.14
N TYR A 66 -17.68 23.14 2.94
CA TYR A 66 -19.07 22.85 2.62
C TYR A 66 -19.97 24.04 3.01
N THR A 67 -21.19 24.05 2.49
CA THR A 67 -22.15 25.14 2.75
C THR A 67 -22.81 24.93 4.11
N GLY A 68 -22.42 25.72 5.12
CA GLY A 68 -22.92 25.58 6.49
C GLY A 68 -24.44 25.79 6.63
N ASN A 69 -24.99 26.79 5.95
CA ASN A 69 -26.43 27.11 5.95
C ASN A 69 -27.11 26.70 4.63
N GLY A 70 -26.75 25.55 4.08
CA GLY A 70 -27.32 25.05 2.83
C GLY A 70 -27.27 23.53 2.71
N ASP A 71 -27.87 23.04 1.65
CA ASP A 71 -27.85 21.61 1.30
C ASP A 71 -26.52 21.22 0.67
N ASN A 72 -25.92 20.16 1.19
CA ASN A 72 -24.70 19.54 0.69
C ASN A 72 -25.02 18.13 0.18
N TRP A 73 -24.53 17.80 -1.00
CA TRP A 73 -24.79 16.53 -1.66
C TRP A 73 -23.59 15.59 -1.57
N PHE A 74 -23.88 14.31 -1.40
CA PHE A 74 -22.89 13.26 -1.26
C PHE A 74 -23.33 12.00 -2.02
N TYR A 75 -22.36 11.32 -2.62
CA TYR A 75 -22.55 9.98 -3.18
C TYR A 75 -22.06 8.95 -2.18
N VAL A 76 -22.97 8.12 -1.68
CA VAL A 76 -22.68 7.17 -0.60
C VAL A 76 -22.15 5.86 -1.16
N LEU A 77 -21.06 5.37 -0.58
CA LEU A 77 -20.50 4.04 -0.82
C LEU A 77 -21.50 2.97 -0.33
N ASP A 78 -21.65 1.89 -1.09
CA ASP A 78 -22.43 0.73 -0.66
C ASP A 78 -21.48 -0.36 -0.15
N PRO A 79 -21.48 -0.67 1.16
CA PRO A 79 -20.56 -1.63 1.74
C PRO A 79 -20.69 -3.06 1.17
N ALA A 80 -21.79 -3.37 0.47
CA ALA A 80 -22.05 -4.67 -0.14
C ALA A 80 -21.87 -4.69 -1.67
N ALA A 81 -21.54 -3.57 -2.30
CA ALA A 81 -21.49 -3.50 -3.77
C ALA A 81 -20.37 -2.59 -4.29
N PRO A 82 -19.10 -3.05 -4.25
CA PRO A 82 -17.95 -2.25 -4.71
C PRO A 82 -18.05 -1.80 -6.17
N SER A 83 -18.67 -2.60 -7.04
CA SER A 83 -18.87 -2.26 -8.46
C SER A 83 -20.06 -1.35 -8.74
N ALA A 84 -20.92 -1.08 -7.73
CA ALA A 84 -22.09 -0.24 -7.93
C ALA A 84 -21.71 1.23 -7.73
N ILE A 85 -21.49 1.94 -8.83
CA ILE A 85 -21.19 3.37 -8.84
C ILE A 85 -22.52 4.14 -8.88
N PRO A 86 -22.78 5.09 -7.95
CA PRO A 86 -24.08 5.76 -7.85
C PRO A 86 -24.27 6.89 -8.88
N TYR A 87 -23.33 7.09 -9.79
CA TYR A 87 -23.35 8.14 -10.80
C TYR A 87 -22.84 7.60 -12.14
N ARG A 88 -23.08 8.37 -13.20
CA ARG A 88 -22.61 8.10 -14.55
C ARG A 88 -22.02 9.36 -15.17
N LYS A 89 -21.06 9.19 -16.08
CA LYS A 89 -20.48 10.30 -16.85
C LYS A 89 -21.34 10.55 -18.08
N VAL A 90 -21.89 11.75 -18.20
CA VAL A 90 -22.65 12.21 -19.38
C VAL A 90 -22.01 13.50 -19.86
N LYS A 91 -21.44 13.49 -21.08
CA LYS A 91 -20.75 14.64 -21.68
C LYS A 91 -19.68 15.27 -20.75
N GLY A 92 -18.92 14.43 -20.05
CA GLY A 92 -17.88 14.87 -19.12
C GLY A 92 -18.38 15.35 -17.75
N GLN A 93 -19.68 15.33 -17.49
CA GLN A 93 -20.26 15.66 -16.19
C GLN A 93 -20.76 14.41 -15.48
N LEU A 94 -20.59 14.35 -14.16
CA LEU A 94 -21.16 13.29 -13.35
C LEU A 94 -22.63 13.60 -13.08
N GLU A 95 -23.50 12.74 -13.57
CA GLU A 95 -24.92 12.75 -13.28
C GLU A 95 -25.26 11.62 -12.32
N SER A 96 -26.10 11.93 -11.33
CA SER A 96 -26.78 10.95 -10.49
C SER A 96 -27.41 9.83 -11.31
N ASP A 97 -27.05 8.58 -11.02
CA ASP A 97 -27.73 7.42 -11.60
C ASP A 97 -29.05 7.17 -10.88
N ARG A 98 -30.16 7.22 -11.62
CA ARG A 98 -31.51 6.99 -11.10
C ARG A 98 -31.65 5.62 -10.43
N LYS A 99 -30.90 4.61 -10.90
CA LYS A 99 -30.89 3.25 -10.32
C LYS A 99 -30.43 3.27 -8.85
N TYR A 100 -29.55 4.20 -8.48
CA TYR A 100 -28.93 4.27 -7.16
C TYR A 100 -29.33 5.51 -6.37
N ARG A 101 -30.52 6.09 -6.63
CA ARG A 101 -31.00 7.32 -5.98
C ARG A 101 -30.93 7.30 -4.44
N LYS A 102 -31.10 6.13 -3.80
CA LYS A 102 -30.99 5.98 -2.33
C LYS A 102 -29.58 6.24 -1.80
N ARG A 103 -28.57 6.22 -2.67
CA ARG A 103 -27.16 6.51 -2.37
C ARG A 103 -26.79 7.95 -2.69
N HIS A 104 -27.76 8.81 -2.98
CA HIS A 104 -27.58 10.26 -3.11
C HIS A 104 -28.08 10.89 -1.83
N LEU A 105 -27.14 11.24 -0.95
CA LEU A 105 -27.46 11.80 0.35
C LEU A 105 -27.42 13.32 0.26
N ARG A 106 -28.48 13.96 0.74
CA ARG A 106 -28.58 15.40 0.90
C ARG A 106 -28.59 15.74 2.38
N VAL A 107 -27.61 16.51 2.83
CA VAL A 107 -27.43 16.89 4.24
C VAL A 107 -27.31 18.40 4.37
N HIS A 108 -28.15 18.99 5.21
CA HIS A 108 -28.03 20.41 5.54
C HIS A 108 -26.76 20.63 6.37
N GLY A 109 -25.96 21.66 6.07
CA GLY A 109 -24.65 21.87 6.68
C GLY A 109 -24.66 21.93 8.21
N THR A 110 -25.72 22.47 8.81
CA THR A 110 -25.93 22.50 10.28
C THR A 110 -26.13 21.13 10.94
N LYS A 111 -26.22 20.04 10.15
CA LYS A 111 -26.36 18.66 10.63
C LYS A 111 -25.06 17.85 10.50
N ILE A 112 -24.04 18.43 9.87
CA ILE A 112 -22.73 17.80 9.69
C ILE A 112 -21.91 18.07 10.95
N GLU A 113 -21.47 17.00 11.61
CA GLU A 113 -20.55 17.10 12.76
C GLU A 113 -19.12 17.26 12.24
N LYS A 114 -18.71 16.38 11.34
CA LYS A 114 -17.34 16.33 10.82
C LYS A 114 -17.31 15.66 9.45
N ILE A 115 -16.40 16.13 8.60
CA ILE A 115 -16.02 15.43 7.37
C ILE A 115 -14.52 15.17 7.47
N ARG A 116 -14.16 13.89 7.56
CA ARG A 116 -12.76 13.44 7.58
C ARG A 116 -12.40 12.82 6.25
N VAL A 117 -11.14 12.97 5.85
CA VAL A 117 -10.61 12.20 4.73
C VAL A 117 -10.48 10.75 5.16
N HIS A 118 -11.07 9.83 4.40
CA HIS A 118 -10.92 8.39 4.60
C HIS A 118 -9.89 7.80 3.63
N ASN A 119 -9.96 8.16 2.35
CA ASN A 119 -8.98 7.80 1.32
C ASN A 119 -8.72 9.02 0.41
N ARG A 120 -7.46 9.43 0.25
CA ARG A 120 -7.04 10.60 -0.57
C ARG A 120 -6.80 10.28 -2.03
N GLU A 121 -6.66 9.01 -2.32
CA GLU A 121 -6.04 8.49 -3.54
C GLU A 121 -7.07 7.87 -4.48
N GLU A 122 -8.28 7.62 -3.98
CA GLU A 122 -9.31 6.84 -4.66
C GLU A 122 -10.69 7.54 -4.60
N ASN A 123 -11.53 7.24 -5.59
CA ASN A 123 -12.96 7.56 -5.67
C ASN A 123 -13.79 6.28 -5.90
N LEU A 124 -15.11 6.39 -5.96
CA LEU A 124 -15.96 5.21 -6.13
C LEU A 124 -15.73 4.47 -7.46
N THR A 125 -15.35 5.19 -8.53
CA THR A 125 -15.11 4.60 -9.86
C THR A 125 -13.79 3.82 -9.93
N THR A 126 -12.75 4.34 -9.27
CA THR A 126 -11.40 3.76 -9.22
C THR A 126 -11.39 2.53 -8.30
N LEU A 127 -12.04 2.61 -7.13
CA LEU A 127 -12.29 1.44 -6.27
C LEU A 127 -13.06 0.33 -7.01
N ALA A 128 -14.09 0.67 -7.78
CA ALA A 128 -14.87 -0.31 -8.56
C ALA A 128 -14.02 -1.03 -9.62
N ARG A 129 -13.13 -0.29 -10.30
CA ARG A 129 -12.19 -0.86 -11.29
C ARG A 129 -11.15 -1.76 -10.63
N GLU A 130 -10.58 -1.33 -9.52
CA GLU A 130 -9.60 -2.09 -8.75
C GLU A 130 -10.19 -3.41 -8.22
N PHE A 131 -11.41 -3.37 -7.69
CA PHE A 131 -12.14 -4.56 -7.28
C PHE A 131 -12.29 -5.57 -8.44
N LYS A 132 -12.74 -5.10 -9.61
CA LYS A 132 -12.90 -5.95 -10.80
C LYS A 132 -11.57 -6.54 -11.26
N ARG A 133 -10.49 -5.76 -11.26
CA ARG A 133 -9.13 -6.21 -11.63
C ARG A 133 -8.68 -7.37 -10.74
N ARG A 134 -8.88 -7.25 -9.43
CA ARG A 134 -8.54 -8.30 -8.45
C ARG A 134 -9.39 -9.56 -8.63
N GLN A 135 -10.69 -9.40 -8.90
CA GLN A 135 -11.57 -10.54 -9.18
C GLN A 135 -11.10 -11.33 -10.40
N VAL A 136 -10.78 -10.63 -11.50
CA VAL A 136 -10.28 -11.26 -12.74
C VAL A 136 -9.00 -12.05 -12.48
N GLU A 137 -8.08 -11.52 -11.68
CA GLU A 137 -6.84 -12.24 -11.35
C GLU A 137 -7.10 -13.50 -10.51
N ILE A 138 -7.99 -13.42 -9.52
CA ILE A 138 -8.39 -14.59 -8.71
C ILE A 138 -9.08 -15.65 -9.59
N GLU A 139 -9.94 -15.23 -10.52
CA GLU A 139 -10.60 -16.12 -11.47
C GLU A 139 -9.59 -16.77 -12.43
N ARG A 140 -8.61 -16.01 -12.92
CA ARG A 140 -7.50 -16.53 -13.74
C ARG A 140 -6.70 -17.60 -13.00
N LEU A 141 -6.31 -17.34 -11.75
CA LEU A 141 -5.62 -18.33 -10.91
C LEU A 141 -6.48 -19.57 -10.65
N GLY A 142 -7.79 -19.39 -10.45
CA GLY A 142 -8.75 -20.48 -10.33
C GLY A 142 -8.82 -21.34 -11.60
N GLY A 143 -8.86 -20.71 -12.77
CA GLY A 143 -8.83 -21.41 -14.06
C GLY A 143 -7.54 -22.21 -14.26
N LEU A 144 -6.38 -21.59 -14.06
CA LEU A 144 -5.09 -22.29 -14.15
C LEU A 144 -4.98 -23.46 -13.17
N ARG A 145 -5.49 -23.27 -11.94
CA ARG A 145 -5.55 -24.36 -10.95
C ARG A 145 -6.39 -25.51 -11.46
N ASP A 146 -7.55 -25.22 -12.04
CA ASP A 146 -8.51 -26.25 -12.48
C ASP A 146 -8.03 -27.03 -13.72
N ASP A 147 -7.09 -26.48 -14.49
CA ASP A 147 -6.39 -27.17 -15.58
C ASP A 147 -5.33 -28.18 -15.10
N GLU A 148 -4.86 -28.05 -13.85
CA GLU A 148 -3.87 -28.94 -13.24
C GLU A 148 -4.53 -30.17 -12.58
N PRO A 149 -3.88 -31.35 -12.56
CA PRO A 149 -4.38 -32.51 -11.84
C PRO A 149 -4.55 -32.19 -10.35
N ARG A 150 -5.76 -32.42 -9.82
CA ARG A 150 -6.08 -32.11 -8.42
C ARG A 150 -5.06 -32.74 -7.46
N ARG A 151 -4.57 -31.94 -6.51
CA ARG A 151 -3.51 -32.29 -5.54
C ARG A 151 -2.11 -32.53 -6.14
N SER A 152 -1.89 -32.25 -7.42
CA SER A 152 -0.52 -32.13 -7.92
C SER A 152 0.20 -30.97 -7.21
N ARG A 153 1.53 -30.97 -7.24
CA ARG A 153 2.33 -29.86 -6.69
C ARG A 153 1.93 -28.53 -7.32
N SER A 154 1.74 -28.50 -8.65
CA SER A 154 1.30 -27.32 -9.39
C SER A 154 -0.11 -26.88 -8.98
N TRP A 155 -1.05 -27.83 -8.84
CA TRP A 155 -2.40 -27.55 -8.37
C TRP A 155 -2.40 -26.90 -6.98
N LEU A 156 -1.62 -27.46 -6.04
CA LEU A 156 -1.52 -26.94 -4.67
C LEU A 156 -0.89 -25.54 -4.64
N ALA A 157 0.13 -25.29 -5.46
CA ALA A 157 0.76 -23.97 -5.58
C ALA A 157 -0.23 -22.92 -6.11
N LEU A 158 -0.93 -23.21 -7.22
CA LEU A 158 -1.93 -22.31 -7.80
C LEU A 158 -3.14 -22.12 -6.88
N HIS A 159 -3.58 -23.17 -6.19
CA HIS A 159 -4.65 -23.08 -5.21
C HIS A 159 -4.27 -22.16 -4.05
N ARG A 160 -3.04 -22.26 -3.55
CA ARG A 160 -2.51 -21.37 -2.51
C ARG A 160 -2.49 -19.92 -2.98
N GLN A 161 -1.94 -19.65 -4.16
CA GLN A 161 -1.92 -18.30 -4.75
C GLN A 161 -3.34 -17.73 -4.88
N MET A 162 -4.30 -18.54 -5.36
CA MET A 162 -5.70 -18.13 -5.49
C MET A 162 -6.33 -17.80 -4.12
N ILE A 163 -6.11 -18.63 -3.10
CA ILE A 163 -6.60 -18.35 -1.72
C ILE A 163 -5.99 -17.06 -1.20
N LYS A 164 -4.68 -16.81 -1.42
CA LYS A 164 -4.04 -15.55 -1.02
C LYS A 164 -4.55 -14.34 -1.77
N GLY A 165 -4.85 -14.48 -3.07
CA GLY A 165 -5.57 -13.46 -3.82
C GLY A 165 -6.93 -13.13 -3.19
N CYS A 166 -7.67 -14.15 -2.74
CA CYS A 166 -8.94 -13.97 -2.03
C CYS A 166 -8.75 -13.25 -0.69
N SER A 167 -7.76 -13.64 0.12
CA SER A 167 -7.45 -12.98 1.40
C SER A 167 -7.02 -11.53 1.21
N ALA A 168 -6.14 -11.25 0.25
CA ALA A 168 -5.72 -9.88 -0.05
C ALA A 168 -6.89 -9.01 -0.55
N LEU A 169 -7.79 -9.56 -1.35
CA LEU A 169 -9.02 -8.87 -1.76
C LEU A 169 -9.95 -8.61 -0.56
N GLU A 170 -10.11 -9.57 0.33
CA GLU A 170 -10.92 -9.41 1.55
C GLU A 170 -10.36 -8.30 2.46
N GLN A 171 -9.05 -8.28 2.66
CA GLN A 171 -8.37 -7.24 3.43
C GLN A 171 -8.49 -5.86 2.77
N TRP A 172 -8.35 -5.80 1.44
CA TRP A 172 -8.55 -4.58 0.66
C TRP A 172 -9.99 -4.05 0.77
N LEU A 173 -10.99 -4.94 0.71
CA LEU A 173 -12.40 -4.61 0.87
C LEU A 173 -12.68 -4.03 2.26
N THR A 174 -12.17 -4.70 3.31
CA THR A 174 -12.29 -4.23 4.70
C THR A 174 -11.65 -2.85 4.87
N SER A 175 -10.44 -2.65 4.33
CA SER A 175 -9.70 -1.39 4.43
C SER A 175 -10.37 -0.21 3.71
N ASN A 176 -11.19 -0.48 2.70
CA ASN A 176 -11.91 0.53 1.91
C ASN A 176 -13.41 0.61 2.23
N GLY A 177 -13.86 -0.01 3.33
CA GLY A 177 -15.22 0.14 3.86
C GLY A 177 -16.29 -0.77 3.25
N PHE A 178 -15.89 -1.80 2.49
CA PHE A 178 -16.77 -2.80 1.89
C PHE A 178 -16.96 -4.04 2.79
N TYR A 179 -17.27 -3.83 4.07
CA TYR A 179 -17.29 -4.88 5.09
C TYR A 179 -18.37 -5.97 4.87
N LEU A 180 -19.44 -5.67 4.13
CA LEU A 180 -20.48 -6.66 3.82
C LEU A 180 -20.01 -7.60 2.70
N GLU A 181 -19.39 -7.05 1.66
CA GLU A 181 -18.76 -7.84 0.59
C GLU A 181 -17.58 -8.66 1.14
N SER A 182 -16.76 -8.08 2.03
CA SER A 182 -15.61 -8.80 2.61
C SER A 182 -16.05 -10.06 3.37
N ARG A 183 -17.20 -10.04 4.03
CA ARG A 183 -17.79 -11.22 4.69
C ARG A 183 -18.11 -12.37 3.71
N ASP A 184 -18.56 -12.05 2.51
CA ASP A 184 -18.87 -13.04 1.49
C ASP A 184 -17.56 -13.66 0.96
N TRP A 185 -16.50 -12.86 0.80
CA TRP A 185 -15.16 -13.35 0.52
C TRP A 185 -14.56 -14.22 1.63
N ARG A 186 -14.75 -13.87 2.92
CA ARG A 186 -14.36 -14.77 4.03
C ARG A 186 -15.05 -16.12 3.94
N THR A 187 -16.31 -16.13 3.53
CA THR A 187 -17.06 -17.39 3.33
C THR A 187 -16.49 -18.20 2.16
N ARG A 188 -16.11 -17.54 1.06
CA ARG A 188 -15.42 -18.18 -0.08
C ARG A 188 -14.07 -18.76 0.34
N ILE A 189 -13.25 -17.99 1.05
CA ILE A 189 -11.95 -18.43 1.57
C ILE A 189 -12.12 -19.69 2.41
N ARG A 190 -13.03 -19.70 3.39
CA ARG A 190 -13.31 -20.89 4.23
C ARG A 190 -13.79 -22.12 3.44
N LYS A 191 -14.45 -21.92 2.30
CA LYS A 191 -14.90 -23.03 1.43
C LYS A 191 -13.75 -23.58 0.61
N GLU A 192 -12.90 -22.71 0.06
CA GLU A 192 -11.72 -23.11 -0.72
C GLU A 192 -10.67 -23.74 0.20
N ALA A 193 -10.47 -23.20 1.40
CA ALA A 193 -9.60 -23.72 2.46
C ALA A 193 -9.79 -25.24 2.70
N LYS A 194 -11.04 -25.67 2.84
CA LYS A 194 -11.43 -27.08 3.03
C LYS A 194 -11.04 -28.01 1.87
N ARG A 195 -10.63 -27.47 0.72
CA ARG A 195 -10.20 -28.23 -0.46
C ARG A 195 -8.68 -28.42 -0.51
N ALA A 196 -7.93 -27.61 0.24
CA ALA A 196 -6.49 -27.74 0.40
C ALA A 196 -6.15 -28.88 1.36
N ASP A 197 -4.91 -29.38 1.28
CA ASP A 197 -4.40 -30.33 2.27
C ASP A 197 -4.04 -29.58 3.56
N ALA A 198 -4.39 -30.15 4.72
CA ALA A 198 -4.34 -29.49 6.04
C ALA A 198 -2.96 -28.88 6.37
N ALA A 199 -1.86 -29.52 5.95
CA ALA A 199 -0.50 -29.09 6.27
C ALA A 199 -0.12 -27.69 5.73
N MET A 200 -0.80 -27.19 4.69
CA MET A 200 -0.50 -25.87 4.11
C MET A 200 -1.21 -24.71 4.82
N GLU A 201 -2.35 -24.97 5.47
CA GLU A 201 -3.09 -23.97 6.26
C GLU A 201 -2.48 -23.77 7.64
N ASP A 202 -1.85 -24.82 8.18
CA ASP A 202 -1.23 -24.81 9.51
C ASP A 202 -0.18 -23.70 9.67
N ARG A 203 0.63 -23.38 8.64
CA ARG A 203 1.70 -22.35 8.76
C ARG A 203 1.13 -20.96 9.09
N LEU A 204 0.17 -20.47 8.30
CA LEU A 204 -0.41 -19.15 8.56
C LEU A 204 -1.22 -19.19 9.87
N GLN A 205 -2.03 -20.23 10.09
CA GLN A 205 -2.86 -20.31 11.28
C GLN A 205 -2.00 -20.30 12.55
N GLN A 206 -0.89 -21.04 12.57
CA GLN A 206 0.09 -21.02 13.66
C GLN A 206 0.67 -19.62 13.89
N ALA A 207 1.04 -18.90 12.82
CA ALA A 207 1.55 -17.54 12.92
C ALA A 207 0.50 -16.57 13.47
N LEU A 208 -0.76 -16.68 13.05
CA LEU A 208 -1.86 -15.85 13.56
C LEU A 208 -2.21 -16.17 15.03
N ASP A 209 -2.20 -17.45 15.40
CA ASP A 209 -2.48 -17.91 16.77
C ASP A 209 -1.33 -17.58 17.74
N SER A 210 -0.13 -17.30 17.22
CA SER A 210 1.02 -16.89 18.02
C SER A 210 0.96 -15.45 18.53
N VAL A 211 -0.02 -14.64 18.08
CA VAL A 211 -0.12 -13.22 18.48
C VAL A 211 -0.50 -13.11 19.96
N THR A 212 0.43 -12.61 20.77
CA THR A 212 0.30 -12.54 22.24
C THR A 212 0.94 -11.29 22.84
N LEU A 213 0.55 -10.95 24.06
CA LEU A 213 1.25 -9.98 24.91
C LEU A 213 2.61 -10.55 25.32
N LEU A 214 3.62 -9.68 25.33
CA LEU A 214 4.98 -9.99 25.75
C LEU A 214 5.36 -9.18 26.99
N PRO A 215 6.28 -9.69 27.84
CA PRO A 215 6.85 -8.88 28.90
C PRO A 215 7.66 -7.73 28.30
N VAL A 216 7.51 -6.53 28.89
CA VAL A 216 8.32 -5.37 28.55
C VAL A 216 9.65 -5.47 29.30
N PRO A 217 10.80 -5.22 28.64
CA PRO A 217 12.09 -5.23 29.32
C PRO A 217 12.15 -4.27 30.52
N GLU A 218 12.67 -4.73 31.66
CA GLU A 218 12.70 -3.95 32.92
C GLU A 218 13.49 -2.63 32.76
N ASP A 219 14.56 -2.65 31.98
CA ASP A 219 15.38 -1.48 31.67
C ASP A 219 14.60 -0.44 30.86
N LEU A 220 13.75 -0.87 29.91
CA LEU A 220 12.86 0.02 29.17
C LEU A 220 11.79 0.63 30.09
N THR A 221 11.19 -0.17 30.98
CA THR A 221 10.22 0.32 31.96
C THR A 221 10.85 1.35 32.91
N ALA A 222 12.04 1.07 33.44
CA ALA A 222 12.75 1.98 34.32
C ALA A 222 13.14 3.29 33.61
N LEU A 223 13.62 3.19 32.36
CA LEU A 223 13.97 4.35 31.54
C LEU A 223 12.74 5.20 31.22
N ALA A 224 11.62 4.58 30.84
CA ALA A 224 10.38 5.29 30.56
C ALA A 224 9.90 6.07 31.78
N ALA A 225 9.85 5.40 32.95
CA ALA A 225 9.48 6.04 34.21
C ALA A 225 10.39 7.22 34.56
N ALA A 226 11.70 7.10 34.36
CA ALA A 226 12.65 8.18 34.61
C ALA A 226 12.47 9.38 33.66
N LEU A 227 12.17 9.13 32.38
CA LEU A 227 12.05 10.18 31.35
C LEU A 227 10.69 10.90 31.35
N SER A 228 9.66 10.26 31.86
CA SER A 228 8.29 10.79 31.86
C SER A 228 7.70 11.00 33.25
N GLN A 229 8.48 10.85 34.32
CA GLN A 229 7.98 10.86 35.70
C GLN A 229 6.85 9.83 35.94
N GLY A 230 6.93 8.69 35.26
CA GLY A 230 5.93 7.61 35.33
C GLY A 230 4.74 7.73 34.37
N GLU A 231 4.61 8.82 33.60
CA GLU A 231 3.46 8.99 32.67
C GLU A 231 3.50 8.06 31.45
N LEU A 232 4.68 7.73 30.93
CA LEU A 232 4.86 6.89 29.76
C LEU A 232 5.02 5.43 30.19
N VAL A 233 4.03 4.62 29.84
CA VAL A 233 4.04 3.17 30.05
C VAL A 233 4.10 2.49 28.69
N PHE A 234 5.07 1.58 28.52
CA PHE A 234 5.14 0.74 27.33
C PHE A 234 4.40 -0.58 27.56
N ARG A 235 3.89 -1.13 26.45
CA ARG A 235 3.42 -2.50 26.29
C ARG A 235 4.18 -3.15 25.15
N ALA A 236 4.18 -4.48 25.12
CA ALA A 236 4.77 -5.24 24.03
C ALA A 236 3.81 -6.35 23.59
N GLN A 237 3.74 -6.56 22.28
CA GLN A 237 3.08 -7.71 21.65
C GLN A 237 4.04 -8.33 20.65
N GLY A 238 3.83 -9.60 20.34
CA GLY A 238 4.58 -10.27 19.29
C GLY A 238 3.78 -11.38 18.65
N SER A 239 4.28 -11.80 17.51
CA SER A 239 3.86 -12.96 16.74
C SER A 239 5.09 -13.81 16.43
N GLN A 240 4.93 -14.83 15.59
CA GLN A 240 6.01 -15.72 15.17
C GLN A 240 7.19 -14.95 14.55
N HIS A 241 6.90 -13.95 13.71
CA HIS A 241 7.93 -13.24 12.94
C HIS A 241 8.17 -11.79 13.38
N PHE A 242 7.27 -11.21 14.18
CA PHE A 242 7.27 -9.80 14.52
C PHE A 242 7.21 -9.55 16.02
N LYS A 243 7.85 -8.46 16.45
CA LYS A 243 7.70 -7.89 17.79
C LYS A 243 7.32 -6.43 17.67
N VAL A 244 6.40 -5.95 18.50
CA VAL A 244 6.00 -4.55 18.57
C VAL A 244 6.06 -4.07 20.01
N THR A 245 6.81 -3.02 20.26
CA THR A 245 6.85 -2.29 21.54
C THR A 245 6.21 -0.93 21.33
N TYR A 246 5.24 -0.55 22.15
CA TYR A 246 4.37 0.61 21.90
C TYR A 246 3.88 1.25 23.21
N PRO A 247 3.55 2.55 23.23
CA PRO A 247 2.96 3.20 24.40
C PRO A 247 1.56 2.66 24.67
N GLU A 248 1.19 2.53 25.94
CA GLU A 248 -0.12 2.05 26.41
C GLU A 248 -1.31 2.84 25.84
N GLU A 249 -1.09 4.09 25.44
CA GLU A 249 -2.09 4.92 24.76
C GLU A 249 -2.60 4.33 23.43
N ILE A 250 -1.80 3.47 22.78
CA ILE A 250 -2.25 2.75 21.59
C ILE A 250 -2.99 1.48 22.04
N PRO A 251 -4.28 1.31 21.68
CA PRO A 251 -5.05 0.15 22.09
C PRO A 251 -4.43 -1.17 21.65
N ASP A 252 -4.37 -2.15 22.54
CA ASP A 252 -3.78 -3.48 22.26
C ASP A 252 -4.39 -4.14 21.02
N GLU A 253 -5.70 -4.02 20.85
CA GLU A 253 -6.40 -4.60 19.69
C GLU A 253 -5.87 -4.02 18.38
N ARG A 254 -5.46 -2.75 18.35
CA ARG A 254 -4.92 -2.12 17.15
C ARG A 254 -3.56 -2.69 16.77
N ILE A 255 -2.70 -2.94 17.76
CA ILE A 255 -1.41 -3.60 17.56
C ILE A 255 -1.61 -5.05 17.15
N ARG A 256 -2.56 -5.75 17.79
CA ARG A 256 -2.95 -7.12 17.41
C ARG A 256 -3.36 -7.19 15.94
N GLN A 257 -4.24 -6.29 15.48
CA GLN A 257 -4.65 -6.24 14.07
C GLN A 257 -3.49 -5.93 13.12
N SER A 258 -2.55 -5.08 13.54
CA SER A 258 -1.34 -4.78 12.74
C SER A 258 -0.42 -6.01 12.63
N LEU A 259 -0.27 -6.78 13.70
CA LEU A 259 0.51 -8.03 13.72
C LEU A 259 -0.14 -9.12 12.87
N LEU A 260 -1.47 -9.30 12.97
CA LEU A 260 -2.21 -10.25 12.12
C LEU A 260 -2.02 -9.90 10.64
N LEU A 261 -2.16 -8.62 10.29
CA LEU A 261 -1.93 -8.13 8.93
C LEU A 261 -0.49 -8.37 8.44
N ALA A 262 0.52 -8.20 9.31
CA ALA A 262 1.91 -8.45 8.97
C ALA A 262 2.16 -9.94 8.65
N GLU A 263 1.60 -10.85 9.44
CA GLU A 263 1.70 -12.29 9.22
C GLU A 263 0.98 -12.72 7.94
N GLU A 264 -0.20 -12.16 7.68
CA GLU A 264 -0.92 -12.39 6.42
C GLU A 264 -0.13 -11.89 5.20
N ALA A 265 0.48 -10.71 5.31
CA ALA A 265 1.31 -10.12 4.26
C ALA A 265 2.55 -10.96 3.98
N LEU A 266 3.24 -11.42 5.03
CA LEU A 266 4.41 -12.29 4.92
C LEU A 266 4.05 -13.62 4.26
N ASP A 267 2.99 -14.30 4.72
CA ASP A 267 2.57 -15.57 4.12
C ASP A 267 2.06 -15.39 2.69
N GLY A 268 1.41 -14.26 2.38
CA GLY A 268 1.01 -13.87 1.02
C GLY A 268 2.21 -13.66 0.09
N PHE A 269 3.25 -12.98 0.57
CA PHE A 269 4.51 -12.81 -0.16
C PHE A 269 5.17 -14.16 -0.42
N ARG A 270 5.32 -15.01 0.62
CA ARG A 270 5.85 -16.37 0.47
C ARG A 270 5.07 -17.18 -0.56
N ALA A 271 3.74 -17.22 -0.44
CA ALA A 271 2.88 -17.99 -1.34
C ALA A 271 2.97 -17.55 -2.81
N SER A 272 3.20 -16.27 -3.06
CA SER A 272 3.18 -15.69 -4.40
C SER A 272 4.56 -15.71 -5.06
N LEU A 273 5.61 -15.40 -4.29
CA LEU A 273 6.94 -15.09 -4.83
C LEU A 273 8.04 -16.05 -4.34
N VAL A 274 7.74 -16.95 -3.40
CA VAL A 274 8.73 -17.87 -2.81
C VAL A 274 8.34 -19.32 -3.00
N ASP A 275 7.28 -19.77 -2.32
CA ASP A 275 6.81 -21.15 -2.27
C ASP A 275 6.65 -21.83 -3.64
N PRO A 276 6.19 -21.16 -4.72
CA PRO A 276 6.08 -21.79 -6.04
C PRO A 276 7.42 -22.27 -6.59
N TRP A 277 8.51 -21.63 -6.15
CA TRP A 277 9.85 -21.78 -6.69
C TRP A 277 10.80 -22.52 -5.75
N VAL A 278 10.38 -22.81 -4.51
CA VAL A 278 11.25 -23.41 -3.49
C VAL A 278 11.88 -24.70 -4.00
N GLY A 279 13.21 -24.73 -3.97
CA GLY A 279 14.07 -25.80 -4.42
C GLY A 279 15.52 -25.55 -4.00
N GLU A 280 16.44 -26.43 -4.42
CA GLU A 280 17.87 -26.32 -4.10
C GLU A 280 18.47 -24.98 -4.55
N ASP A 281 18.14 -24.54 -5.77
CA ASP A 281 18.63 -23.29 -6.35
C ASP A 281 17.83 -22.05 -5.93
N PHE A 282 16.69 -22.23 -5.25
CA PHE A 282 15.83 -21.14 -4.79
C PHE A 282 15.32 -21.43 -3.36
N PRO A 283 16.17 -21.32 -2.34
CA PRO A 283 15.75 -21.55 -0.96
C PRO A 283 14.82 -20.43 -0.46
N ASP A 284 13.95 -20.71 0.51
CA ASP A 284 13.32 -19.66 1.31
C ASP A 284 14.38 -19.03 2.21
N ARG A 285 14.67 -17.74 1.97
CA ARG A 285 15.65 -16.95 2.74
C ARG A 285 15.01 -16.26 3.95
N ILE A 286 13.68 -16.28 4.07
CA ILE A 286 12.96 -15.57 5.11
C ILE A 286 13.00 -16.40 6.41
N PRO A 287 13.46 -15.84 7.55
CA PRO A 287 13.52 -16.57 8.81
C PRO A 287 12.16 -17.06 9.31
N ASP A 288 12.14 -18.18 10.03
CA ASP A 288 10.93 -18.76 10.65
C ASP A 288 10.60 -18.16 12.03
N GLY A 289 11.53 -17.40 12.62
CA GLY A 289 11.36 -16.72 13.90
C GLY A 289 11.43 -15.19 13.76
N VAL A 290 11.35 -14.50 14.88
CA VAL A 290 11.29 -13.02 14.91
C VAL A 290 12.51 -12.40 14.22
N PHE A 291 12.27 -11.73 13.10
CA PHE A 291 13.33 -11.06 12.31
C PHE A 291 13.20 -9.54 12.29
N GLN A 292 11.99 -9.01 12.52
CA GLN A 292 11.70 -7.58 12.53
C GLN A 292 11.00 -7.17 13.84
N GLU A 293 11.50 -6.10 14.46
CA GLU A 293 10.90 -5.47 15.62
C GLU A 293 10.52 -4.03 15.31
N PHE A 294 9.32 -3.64 15.69
CA PHE A 294 8.84 -2.27 15.66
C PHE A 294 8.91 -1.70 17.07
N PHE A 295 9.54 -0.54 17.21
CA PHE A 295 9.47 0.28 18.40
C PHE A 295 8.75 1.57 18.05
N PHE A 296 7.58 1.76 18.63
CA PHE A 296 6.80 2.98 18.55
C PHE A 296 7.05 3.77 19.83
N GLY A 297 7.81 4.84 19.73
CA GLY A 297 8.16 5.73 20.83
C GLY A 297 7.42 7.07 20.78
N PRO A 298 7.60 7.91 21.82
CA PRO A 298 6.97 9.22 21.88
C PRO A 298 7.52 10.15 20.79
N ASP A 299 6.73 11.14 20.39
CA ASP A 299 7.14 12.16 19.41
C ASP A 299 8.16 13.17 19.97
N ASP A 300 8.34 13.22 21.30
CA ASP A 300 9.42 13.98 21.94
C ASP A 300 10.79 13.44 21.49
N ILE A 301 11.45 14.20 20.62
CA ILE A 301 12.75 13.84 20.01
C ILE A 301 13.82 13.54 21.07
N ALA A 302 13.87 14.29 22.17
CA ALA A 302 14.91 14.11 23.17
C ALA A 302 14.70 12.82 23.97
N LYS A 303 13.45 12.54 24.36
CA LYS A 303 13.10 11.26 25.01
C LYS A 303 13.29 10.09 24.04
N HIS A 304 12.85 10.25 22.79
CA HIS A 304 13.00 9.26 21.75
C HIS A 304 14.46 8.94 21.44
N GLU A 305 15.36 9.93 21.43
CA GLU A 305 16.80 9.66 21.28
C GLU A 305 17.34 8.84 22.45
N LYS A 306 16.93 9.14 23.69
CA LYS A 306 17.40 8.41 24.86
C LYS A 306 17.01 6.94 24.86
N PHE A 307 15.81 6.58 24.42
CA PHE A 307 15.45 5.17 24.24
C PHE A 307 16.36 4.47 23.23
N LEU A 308 16.71 5.13 22.12
CA LEU A 308 17.64 4.58 21.13
C LEU A 308 19.02 4.31 21.74
N THR A 309 19.53 5.25 22.52
CA THR A 309 20.89 5.16 23.08
C THR A 309 20.97 4.25 24.30
N GLU A 310 20.05 4.37 25.24
CA GLU A 310 20.14 3.72 26.55
C GLU A 310 19.51 2.31 26.54
N HIS A 311 18.38 2.11 25.84
CA HIS A 311 17.74 0.79 25.75
C HIS A 311 18.31 -0.05 24.59
N PHE A 312 18.44 0.54 23.40
CA PHE A 312 18.92 -0.22 22.24
C PHE A 312 20.45 -0.18 22.05
N GLY A 313 21.17 0.70 22.75
CA GLY A 313 22.63 0.84 22.57
C GLY A 313 23.03 1.37 21.19
N LEU A 314 22.13 2.10 20.51
CA LEU A 314 22.29 2.60 19.16
C LEU A 314 22.44 4.13 19.13
N SER A 315 22.85 4.71 18.01
CA SER A 315 22.87 6.16 17.84
C SER A 315 22.51 6.55 16.42
N TRP A 316 21.98 7.77 16.24
CA TRP A 316 21.76 8.36 14.90
C TRP A 316 23.05 8.71 14.14
N GLY A 317 24.21 8.57 14.80
CA GLY A 317 25.52 8.79 14.18
C GLY A 317 25.68 10.21 13.61
N ARG A 318 26.45 10.30 12.52
CA ARG A 318 26.83 11.59 11.89
C ARG A 318 25.68 12.31 11.18
N ARG A 319 24.57 11.63 10.89
CA ARG A 319 23.37 12.19 10.21
C ARG A 319 22.25 12.56 11.19
N LYS A 320 22.57 12.80 12.47
CA LYS A 320 21.59 13.12 13.52
C LYS A 320 20.58 14.20 13.14
N GLU A 321 21.02 15.29 12.53
CA GLU A 321 20.11 16.40 12.16
C GLU A 321 19.15 16.03 11.02
N ASP A 322 19.55 15.16 10.10
CA ASP A 322 18.66 14.64 9.07
C ASP A 322 17.68 13.64 9.68
N MET A 323 18.16 12.76 10.57
CA MET A 323 17.32 11.75 11.22
C MET A 323 16.18 12.40 12.04
N LYS A 324 16.45 13.50 12.74
CA LYS A 324 15.40 14.24 13.48
C LYS A 324 14.23 14.71 12.60
N ARG A 325 14.41 14.87 11.29
CA ARG A 325 13.35 15.33 10.38
C ARG A 325 12.35 14.23 10.02
N PHE A 326 12.72 12.98 10.18
CA PHE A 326 11.86 11.83 9.84
C PHE A 326 11.25 11.23 11.10
N ALA A 327 10.01 10.74 10.95
CA ALA A 327 9.32 10.05 12.03
C ALA A 327 9.87 8.62 12.25
N GLY A 328 10.39 7.97 11.21
CA GLY A 328 10.81 6.57 11.25
C GLY A 328 12.21 6.31 10.72
N HIS A 329 12.88 5.32 11.31
CA HIS A 329 14.22 4.87 10.93
C HIS A 329 14.34 3.36 11.02
N VAL A 330 15.22 2.79 10.20
CA VAL A 330 15.61 1.38 10.34
C VAL A 330 17.03 1.28 10.89
N PHE A 331 17.21 0.36 11.83
CA PHE A 331 18.53 0.00 12.35
C PHE A 331 18.76 -1.50 12.18
N LYS A 332 19.95 -1.85 11.68
CA LYS A 332 20.40 -3.24 11.57
C LYS A 332 21.19 -3.60 12.83
N ARG A 333 20.79 -4.68 13.50
CA ARG A 333 21.38 -5.18 14.74
C ARG A 333 22.10 -6.52 14.51
N PRO A 334 23.18 -6.80 15.25
CA PRO A 334 23.92 -8.06 15.11
C PRO A 334 23.15 -9.27 15.66
N ARG A 335 22.18 -9.05 16.55
CA ARG A 335 21.35 -10.10 17.17
C ARG A 335 19.91 -9.99 16.67
N SER A 336 19.21 -11.12 16.67
CA SER A 336 17.76 -11.13 16.38
C SER A 336 16.99 -10.38 17.47
N PRO A 337 15.94 -9.63 17.12
CA PRO A 337 15.49 -9.31 15.76
C PRO A 337 16.52 -8.42 15.04
N ARG A 338 16.93 -8.80 13.82
CA ARG A 338 18.02 -8.08 13.12
C ARG A 338 17.58 -6.71 12.63
N LEU A 339 16.31 -6.54 12.30
CA LEU A 339 15.75 -5.29 11.82
C LEU A 339 14.97 -4.63 12.95
N LEU A 340 15.34 -3.40 13.30
CA LEU A 340 14.61 -2.55 14.22
C LEU A 340 14.01 -1.37 13.44
N GLU A 341 12.69 -1.34 13.36
CA GLU A 341 11.89 -0.23 12.87
C GLU A 341 11.59 0.71 14.02
N TYR A 342 12.27 1.86 14.05
CA TYR A 342 12.29 2.81 15.15
C TYR A 342 11.50 4.06 14.78
N TRP A 343 10.31 4.22 15.37
CA TRP A 343 9.32 5.20 14.93
C TRP A 343 8.84 6.09 16.07
N ARG A 344 8.79 7.39 15.81
CA ARG A 344 8.02 8.38 16.58
C ARG A 344 6.58 8.34 16.13
N LEU A 345 5.65 8.16 17.05
CA LEU A 345 4.22 8.26 16.78
C LEU A 345 3.58 9.33 17.65
N THR A 346 2.72 10.13 17.05
CA THR A 346 1.69 10.90 17.75
C THR A 346 0.43 10.04 17.96
N HIS A 347 -0.49 10.50 18.82
CA HIS A 347 -1.78 9.83 19.04
C HIS A 347 -2.58 9.65 17.72
N ASP A 348 -2.50 10.65 16.84
CA ASP A 348 -3.19 10.67 15.53
C ASP A 348 -2.53 9.72 14.50
N ASP A 349 -1.24 9.40 14.65
CA ASP A 349 -0.50 8.54 13.72
C ASP A 349 -0.88 7.07 13.84
N SER A 350 -1.61 6.70 14.89
CA SER A 350 -2.20 5.38 15.01
C SER A 350 -3.00 4.99 13.75
N ALA A 351 -3.61 5.97 13.06
CA ALA A 351 -4.30 5.82 11.77
C ALA A 351 -3.45 5.14 10.68
N TYR A 352 -2.13 5.24 10.76
CA TYR A 352 -1.19 4.80 9.72
C TYR A 352 -0.41 3.54 10.10
N LEU A 353 -0.63 2.95 11.28
CA LEU A 353 0.11 1.77 11.76
C LEU A 353 0.18 0.64 10.73
N ASN A 354 -0.95 0.27 10.13
CA ASN A 354 -0.99 -0.77 9.10
C ASN A 354 -0.13 -0.41 7.88
N GLY A 355 -0.11 0.86 7.48
CA GLY A 355 0.74 1.33 6.37
C GLY A 355 2.22 1.30 6.73
N ILE A 356 2.58 1.71 7.96
CA ILE A 356 3.97 1.62 8.46
C ILE A 356 4.43 0.16 8.44
N VAL A 357 3.65 -0.73 9.05
CA VAL A 357 3.99 -2.14 9.18
C VAL A 357 4.14 -2.80 7.82
N LEU A 358 3.21 -2.58 6.88
CA LEU A 358 3.27 -3.21 5.55
C LEU A 358 4.40 -2.67 4.68
N HIS A 359 4.57 -1.35 4.62
CA HIS A 359 5.61 -0.75 3.80
C HIS A 359 7.00 -1.18 4.30
N ARG A 360 7.21 -1.17 5.62
CA ARG A 360 8.48 -1.58 6.23
C ARG A 360 8.71 -3.08 6.23
N LEU A 361 7.66 -3.90 6.26
CA LEU A 361 7.77 -5.32 5.94
C LEU A 361 8.24 -5.52 4.50
N GLY A 362 7.79 -4.70 3.56
CA GLY A 362 8.27 -4.74 2.18
C GLY A 362 9.78 -4.50 2.05
N HIS A 363 10.30 -3.49 2.75
CA HIS A 363 11.75 -3.25 2.84
C HIS A 363 12.48 -4.45 3.46
N ALA A 364 11.98 -4.97 4.60
CA ALA A 364 12.58 -6.13 5.26
C ALA A 364 12.64 -7.36 4.34
N LEU A 365 11.57 -7.61 3.58
CA LEU A 365 11.51 -8.70 2.61
C LEU A 365 12.45 -8.45 1.44
N ALA A 366 12.56 -7.21 0.94
CA ALA A 366 13.54 -6.88 -0.10
C ALA A 366 14.97 -7.16 0.38
N GLU A 367 15.32 -6.71 1.59
CA GLU A 367 16.62 -6.95 2.21
C GLU A 367 16.96 -8.43 2.37
N ILE A 368 16.02 -9.20 2.93
CA ILE A 368 16.23 -10.60 3.30
C ILE A 368 16.15 -11.50 2.07
N HIS A 369 15.08 -11.39 1.30
CA HIS A 369 14.78 -12.31 0.21
C HIS A 369 15.67 -12.03 -1.02
N TYR A 370 15.85 -10.76 -1.40
CA TYR A 370 16.68 -10.38 -2.54
C TYR A 370 18.13 -10.08 -2.15
N GLY A 371 18.51 -10.20 -0.87
CA GLY A 371 19.91 -10.18 -0.42
C GLY A 371 20.52 -8.79 -0.27
N LEU A 372 19.71 -7.74 -0.14
CA LEU A 372 20.19 -6.36 -0.07
C LEU A 372 20.89 -6.01 1.25
N THR A 373 20.79 -6.85 2.29
CA THR A 373 21.48 -6.61 3.57
C THR A 373 23.01 -6.48 3.42
N LYS A 374 23.61 -7.11 2.39
CA LYS A 374 25.05 -7.07 2.11
C LYS A 374 25.42 -6.19 0.91
N ALA A 375 24.44 -5.53 0.30
CA ALA A 375 24.66 -4.72 -0.88
C ALA A 375 25.61 -3.56 -0.56
N THR A 376 26.62 -3.37 -1.42
CA THR A 376 27.59 -2.27 -1.32
C THR A 376 27.19 -1.08 -2.19
N VAL A 377 26.35 -1.32 -3.20
CA VAL A 377 25.63 -0.30 -3.96
C VAL A 377 24.17 -0.33 -3.48
N PRO A 378 23.59 0.80 -3.01
CA PRO A 378 22.20 0.83 -2.57
C PRO A 378 21.25 0.32 -3.66
N GLN A 379 20.20 -0.40 -3.26
CA GLN A 379 19.15 -0.91 -4.16
C GLN A 379 17.80 -0.38 -3.72
N ASP A 380 17.76 0.94 -3.48
CA ASP A 380 16.62 1.64 -2.88
C ASP A 380 15.36 1.49 -3.74
N TRP A 381 15.51 1.36 -5.07
CA TRP A 381 14.38 1.13 -5.97
C TRP A 381 13.64 -0.16 -5.64
N LEU A 382 14.37 -1.22 -5.28
CA LEU A 382 13.78 -2.52 -4.99
C LEU A 382 13.09 -2.50 -3.62
N GLU A 383 13.72 -1.88 -2.62
CA GLU A 383 13.10 -1.73 -1.30
C GLU A 383 11.79 -0.95 -1.37
N GLU A 384 11.79 0.23 -2.02
CA GLU A 384 10.59 1.03 -2.22
C GLU A 384 9.54 0.25 -3.01
N ALA A 385 9.94 -0.45 -4.08
CA ALA A 385 9.02 -1.18 -4.93
C ALA A 385 8.27 -2.28 -4.18
N VAL A 386 8.96 -3.06 -3.32
CA VAL A 386 8.31 -4.08 -2.49
C VAL A 386 7.42 -3.42 -1.42
N GLY A 387 7.87 -2.32 -0.80
CA GLY A 387 7.08 -1.55 0.16
C GLY A 387 5.76 -1.06 -0.44
N PHE A 388 5.80 -0.41 -1.59
CA PHE A 388 4.61 0.01 -2.34
C PHE A 388 3.75 -1.18 -2.77
N PHE A 389 4.36 -2.26 -3.26
CA PHE A 389 3.63 -3.45 -3.69
C PHE A 389 2.76 -4.02 -2.57
N LEU A 390 3.31 -4.26 -1.37
CA LEU A 390 2.53 -4.81 -0.25
C LEU A 390 1.44 -3.85 0.25
N SER A 391 1.77 -2.57 0.43
CA SER A 391 0.79 -1.55 0.83
C SER A 391 -0.38 -1.50 -0.15
N PHE A 392 -0.08 -1.52 -1.45
CA PHE A 392 -1.10 -1.49 -2.47
C PHE A 392 -1.90 -2.79 -2.56
N GLU A 393 -1.28 -3.96 -2.42
CA GLU A 393 -1.98 -5.24 -2.47
C GLU A 393 -2.96 -5.41 -1.32
N LEU A 394 -2.63 -4.92 -0.12
CA LEU A 394 -3.45 -5.19 1.06
C LEU A 394 -4.35 -4.01 1.46
N LEU A 395 -3.90 -2.76 1.28
CA LEU A 395 -4.66 -1.57 1.67
C LEU A 395 -5.24 -0.80 0.48
N GLY A 396 -4.67 -0.98 -0.72
CA GLY A 396 -5.04 -0.19 -1.90
C GLY A 396 -4.53 1.24 -1.88
N ARG A 397 -3.64 1.57 -0.95
CA ARG A 397 -3.05 2.89 -0.74
C ARG A 397 -1.68 2.75 -0.08
N ASN A 398 -0.86 3.79 -0.12
CA ASN A 398 0.39 3.83 0.63
C ASN A 398 0.45 5.06 1.52
N SER A 399 0.26 4.89 2.83
CA SER A 399 0.22 5.99 3.79
C SER A 399 1.58 6.38 4.38
N VAL A 400 2.64 5.69 3.99
CA VAL A 400 4.01 5.90 4.48
C VAL A 400 4.94 5.90 3.29
N THR A 401 5.76 6.92 3.17
CA THR A 401 6.69 7.06 2.05
C THR A 401 8.07 7.40 2.58
N CYS A 402 9.10 6.63 2.22
CA CYS A 402 10.48 7.00 2.48
C CYS A 402 10.96 8.07 1.49
N SER A 403 10.47 8.03 0.25
CA SER A 403 10.46 9.15 -0.70
C SER A 403 9.03 9.40 -1.21
N LYS A 404 8.59 10.66 -1.16
CA LYS A 404 7.18 11.00 -1.42
C LYS A 404 6.90 11.04 -2.92
N PHE A 405 6.00 10.19 -3.39
CA PHE A 405 5.38 10.38 -4.70
C PHE A 405 4.49 11.62 -4.65
N GLU A 406 4.95 12.69 -5.30
CA GLU A 406 4.14 13.87 -5.55
C GLU A 406 3.52 13.78 -6.93
N PRO A 407 2.20 13.57 -7.01
CA PRO A 407 1.55 13.50 -8.29
C PRO A 407 1.54 14.85 -9.01
N PRO A 408 1.41 14.88 -10.34
CA PRO A 408 1.35 16.13 -11.10
C PRO A 408 0.28 17.07 -10.52
N LYS A 409 0.65 18.33 -10.25
CA LYS A 409 -0.26 19.31 -9.63
C LYS A 409 -1.53 19.45 -10.46
N ALA A 410 -2.67 19.06 -9.93
CA ALA A 410 -3.96 19.27 -10.59
C ALA A 410 -4.27 20.78 -10.70
N GLU A 411 -4.60 21.25 -11.89
CA GLU A 411 -5.10 22.61 -12.11
C GLU A 411 -6.61 22.68 -11.79
N GLY A 412 -6.98 22.57 -10.50
CA GLY A 412 -8.37 22.75 -10.07
C GLY A 412 -8.76 22.04 -8.77
N GLY A 413 -9.80 22.54 -8.10
CA GLY A 413 -10.39 21.90 -6.92
C GLY A 413 -11.28 20.72 -7.30
N THR A 414 -11.29 19.67 -6.47
CA THR A 414 -12.15 18.49 -6.65
C THR A 414 -13.53 18.73 -6.06
N GLY A 415 -14.52 18.87 -6.94
CA GLY A 415 -15.92 18.94 -6.59
C GLY A 415 -16.75 18.33 -7.71
N VAL A 416 -17.63 17.39 -7.37
CA VAL A 416 -18.56 16.81 -8.34
C VAL A 416 -19.78 17.72 -8.45
N GLY A 417 -19.67 18.76 -9.27
CA GLY A 417 -20.79 19.64 -9.62
C GLY A 417 -20.35 21.08 -9.86
N GLY A 418 -20.49 21.53 -11.10
CA GLY A 418 -20.37 22.95 -11.44
C GLY A 418 -21.45 23.77 -10.75
N SER A 419 -21.11 24.99 -10.33
CA SER A 419 -22.08 25.98 -9.90
C SER A 419 -23.08 26.23 -11.03
N ARG A 420 -24.35 26.35 -10.65
CA ARG A 420 -25.41 26.82 -11.55
C ARG A 420 -25.44 28.35 -11.47
N GLU A 421 -24.36 29.00 -11.86
CA GLU A 421 -24.31 30.46 -12.03
C GLU A 421 -23.83 30.81 -13.44
N GLU A 422 -24.34 31.93 -13.93
CA GLU A 422 -24.42 32.31 -15.33
C GLU A 422 -23.05 32.49 -16.02
N LYS A 423 -22.93 31.92 -17.23
CA LYS A 423 -22.11 32.39 -18.36
C LYS A 423 -20.68 32.88 -18.09
N THR A 424 -19.92 32.21 -17.23
CA THR A 424 -18.45 32.31 -17.23
C THR A 424 -17.83 30.92 -17.20
N GLU A 425 -16.74 30.76 -17.97
CA GLU A 425 -16.07 29.52 -18.41
C GLU A 425 -16.44 28.23 -17.68
N ARG A 426 -17.12 27.32 -18.40
CA ARG A 426 -17.40 25.95 -17.96
C ARG A 426 -16.08 25.19 -17.81
N LYS A 427 -15.50 25.16 -16.61
CA LYS A 427 -14.38 24.26 -16.31
C LYS A 427 -14.90 22.82 -16.35
N THR A 428 -14.45 22.06 -17.35
CA THR A 428 -14.59 20.60 -17.38
C THR A 428 -13.89 20.05 -16.16
N GLY A 429 -14.63 19.40 -15.25
CA GLY A 429 -14.03 18.65 -14.17
C GLY A 429 -13.09 17.60 -14.77
N SER A 430 -11.83 17.59 -14.33
CA SER A 430 -10.89 16.56 -14.73
C SER A 430 -11.39 15.19 -14.27
N GLU A 431 -11.15 14.15 -15.07
CA GLU A 431 -11.49 12.79 -14.69
C GLU A 431 -10.65 12.37 -13.48
N MET A 432 -11.33 12.08 -12.36
CA MET A 432 -10.65 11.72 -11.13
C MET A 432 -10.09 10.30 -11.24
N ARG A 433 -8.80 10.14 -10.92
CA ARG A 433 -8.06 8.89 -11.10
C ARG A 433 -7.49 8.34 -9.79
N GLY A 434 -7.27 7.02 -9.77
CA GLY A 434 -6.72 6.28 -8.63
C GLY A 434 -5.20 6.40 -8.58
N LEU A 435 -4.59 6.19 -7.41
CA LEU A 435 -3.13 6.38 -7.29
C LEU A 435 -2.33 5.43 -8.18
N ARG A 436 -2.68 4.15 -8.23
CA ARG A 436 -2.01 3.19 -9.12
C ARG A 436 -2.11 3.59 -10.59
N GLU A 437 -3.24 4.14 -11.02
CA GLU A 437 -3.42 4.62 -12.41
C GLU A 437 -2.55 5.84 -12.70
N VAL A 438 -2.40 6.75 -11.73
CA VAL A 438 -1.50 7.90 -11.85
C VAL A 438 -0.05 7.46 -11.85
N MET A 439 0.35 6.58 -10.95
CA MET A 439 1.70 6.02 -10.95
C MET A 439 1.99 5.25 -12.24
N ALA A 440 1.06 4.45 -12.75
CA ALA A 440 1.29 3.68 -13.98
C ALA A 440 1.57 4.58 -15.19
N GLU A 441 0.84 5.69 -15.34
CA GLU A 441 1.11 6.64 -16.41
C GLU A 441 2.41 7.41 -16.22
N VAL A 442 2.69 7.86 -14.99
CA VAL A 442 3.95 8.54 -14.69
C VAL A 442 5.14 7.59 -14.93
N ALA A 443 5.00 6.31 -14.61
CA ALA A 443 6.00 5.28 -14.87
C ALA A 443 6.27 5.11 -16.37
N GLN A 444 5.23 5.13 -17.22
CA GLN A 444 5.35 4.97 -18.68
C GLN A 444 6.22 6.04 -19.34
N VAL A 445 6.17 7.28 -18.83
CA VAL A 445 7.00 8.40 -19.30
C VAL A 445 8.25 8.62 -18.43
N GLY A 446 8.42 7.78 -17.40
CA GLY A 446 9.53 7.82 -16.47
C GLY A 446 10.83 7.30 -17.07
N PRO A 447 11.93 7.35 -16.29
CA PRO A 447 13.24 6.95 -16.78
C PRO A 447 13.33 5.46 -17.11
N PRO A 448 14.36 5.07 -17.89
CA PRO A 448 14.68 3.67 -18.09
C PRO A 448 15.06 3.01 -16.76
N VAL A 449 14.83 1.70 -16.68
CA VAL A 449 15.01 0.94 -15.42
C VAL A 449 16.47 0.88 -14.96
N ASP A 450 17.44 1.00 -15.87
CA ASP A 450 18.86 0.99 -15.53
C ASP A 450 19.30 2.24 -14.75
N ARG A 451 18.63 3.39 -14.97
CA ARG A 451 18.80 4.57 -14.12
C ARG A 451 18.43 4.23 -12.68
N LEU A 452 17.26 3.60 -12.46
CA LEU A 452 16.79 3.26 -11.11
C LEU A 452 17.75 2.37 -10.33
N ALA A 453 18.43 1.47 -11.04
CA ALA A 453 19.32 0.49 -10.42
C ALA A 453 20.50 1.12 -9.65
N VAL A 454 20.85 2.37 -9.96
CA VAL A 454 21.97 3.11 -9.34
C VAL A 454 21.55 4.42 -8.67
N THR A 455 20.28 4.81 -8.72
CA THR A 455 19.78 6.01 -8.03
C THR A 455 19.64 5.70 -6.53
N GLU A 456 20.10 6.62 -5.68
CA GLU A 456 19.89 6.53 -4.23
C GLU A 456 18.53 7.15 -3.84
N LEU A 457 17.96 6.70 -2.72
CA LEU A 457 16.63 7.05 -2.23
C LEU A 457 16.38 8.57 -2.18
N PHE A 458 17.39 9.34 -1.77
CA PHE A 458 17.27 10.80 -1.63
C PHE A 458 17.24 11.54 -2.96
N ASP A 459 17.65 10.88 -4.05
CA ASP A 459 17.63 11.41 -5.42
C ASP A 459 16.40 10.94 -6.20
N PHE A 460 15.48 10.19 -5.57
CA PHE A 460 14.27 9.71 -6.22
C PHE A 460 13.29 10.85 -6.48
N GLU A 461 12.88 10.97 -7.72
CA GLU A 461 11.73 11.78 -8.12
C GLU A 461 10.47 10.91 -8.24
N SER A 462 9.29 11.54 -8.30
CA SER A 462 8.01 10.82 -8.49
C SER A 462 8.03 9.78 -9.63
N PRO A 463 8.65 10.05 -10.80
CA PRO A 463 8.77 9.04 -11.86
C PRO A 463 9.63 7.84 -11.50
N ASP A 464 10.65 8.01 -10.66
CA ASP A 464 11.50 6.91 -10.21
C ASP A 464 10.71 5.95 -9.32
N ILE A 465 9.97 6.48 -8.34
CA ILE A 465 9.10 5.70 -7.44
C ILE A 465 8.02 4.96 -8.24
N ALA A 466 7.37 5.67 -9.17
CA ALA A 466 6.32 5.10 -10.02
C ALA A 466 6.87 3.95 -10.86
N LYS A 467 8.03 4.14 -11.48
CA LYS A 467 8.70 3.12 -12.30
C LYS A 467 9.17 1.94 -11.45
N ALA A 468 9.75 2.17 -10.28
CA ALA A 468 10.22 1.13 -9.36
C ALA A 468 9.06 0.19 -8.98
N TRP A 469 7.95 0.74 -8.48
CA TRP A 469 6.75 -0.04 -8.15
C TRP A 469 6.21 -0.79 -9.37
N ALA A 470 5.96 -0.10 -10.48
CA ALA A 470 5.29 -0.69 -11.63
C ALA A 470 6.14 -1.78 -12.31
N PHE A 471 7.47 -1.61 -12.30
CA PHE A 471 8.40 -2.60 -12.84
C PHE A 471 8.50 -3.84 -11.95
N PHE A 472 8.54 -3.65 -10.63
CA PHE A 472 8.46 -4.78 -9.69
C PHE A 472 7.12 -5.52 -9.79
N GLU A 473 5.99 -4.81 -9.90
CA GLU A 473 4.67 -5.46 -10.08
C GLU A 473 4.65 -6.32 -11.35
N PHE A 474 5.23 -5.84 -12.45
CA PHE A 474 5.40 -6.66 -13.66
C PHE A 474 6.20 -7.93 -13.40
N LEU A 475 7.36 -7.85 -12.75
CA LEU A 475 8.18 -9.03 -12.43
C LEU A 475 7.45 -9.99 -11.48
N ALA A 476 6.75 -9.47 -10.48
CA ALA A 476 5.96 -10.25 -9.53
C ALA A 476 4.79 -10.97 -10.21
N ARG A 477 4.18 -10.37 -11.24
CA ARG A 477 2.99 -10.90 -11.92
C ARG A 477 3.30 -11.72 -13.17
N GLN A 478 4.39 -11.42 -13.88
CA GLN A 478 4.69 -11.96 -15.20
C GLN A 478 6.12 -12.53 -15.31
N GLY A 479 7.00 -12.22 -14.37
CA GLY A 479 8.41 -12.60 -14.44
C GLY A 479 8.69 -14.08 -14.17
N GLY A 480 7.76 -14.82 -13.56
CA GLY A 480 7.96 -16.24 -13.26
C GLY A 480 9.15 -16.49 -12.32
N LEU A 481 9.77 -17.66 -12.47
CA LEU A 481 10.99 -18.02 -11.73
C LEU A 481 12.17 -17.13 -12.14
N GLU A 482 12.29 -16.86 -13.43
CA GLU A 482 13.37 -16.09 -14.06
C GLU A 482 13.44 -14.67 -13.48
N GLY A 483 12.28 -14.02 -13.32
CA GLY A 483 12.19 -12.71 -12.70
C GLY A 483 12.60 -12.71 -11.22
N GLN A 484 12.24 -13.75 -10.47
CA GLN A 484 12.64 -13.87 -9.06
C GLN A 484 14.13 -14.17 -8.91
N LEU A 485 14.69 -15.03 -9.77
CA LEU A 485 16.12 -15.31 -9.83
C LEU A 485 16.90 -14.04 -10.18
N TRP A 486 16.44 -13.28 -11.17
CA TRP A 486 17.07 -12.03 -11.53
C TRP A 486 17.06 -11.01 -10.37
N LEU A 487 15.93 -10.84 -9.69
CA LEU A 487 15.85 -9.94 -8.52
C LEU A 487 16.82 -10.34 -7.39
N ARG A 488 17.03 -11.65 -7.15
CA ARG A 488 18.08 -12.12 -6.22
C ARG A 488 19.48 -11.82 -6.73
N ALA A 489 19.72 -12.05 -8.02
CA ALA A 489 21.00 -11.77 -8.65
C ALA A 489 21.32 -10.27 -8.65
N CYS A 490 20.32 -9.38 -8.64
CA CYS A 490 20.51 -7.94 -8.44
C CYS A 490 21.20 -7.64 -7.09
N GLY A 491 20.73 -8.25 -6.00
CA GLY A 491 21.34 -8.07 -4.68
C GLY A 491 22.73 -8.68 -4.58
N ASP A 492 22.95 -9.84 -5.20
CA ASP A 492 24.25 -10.48 -5.28
C ASP A 492 25.25 -9.63 -6.09
N ALA A 493 24.81 -9.05 -7.21
CA ALA A 493 25.59 -8.11 -8.02
C ALA A 493 25.93 -6.83 -7.24
N ALA A 494 24.95 -6.25 -6.52
CA ALA A 494 25.15 -5.06 -5.70
C ALA A 494 26.13 -5.31 -4.53
N SER A 495 26.17 -6.54 -4.02
CA SER A 495 27.14 -6.97 -3.02
C SER A 495 28.54 -7.16 -3.62
N ALA A 496 28.63 -7.74 -4.82
CA ALA A 496 29.89 -8.02 -5.52
C ALA A 496 30.58 -6.78 -6.08
N ALA A 497 29.82 -5.70 -6.34
CA ALA A 497 30.32 -4.48 -6.98
C ALA A 497 31.24 -3.60 -6.11
N LYS A 498 31.41 -3.90 -4.82
CA LYS A 498 32.29 -3.18 -3.88
C LYS A 498 32.08 -1.65 -3.87
N GLY A 499 30.84 -1.21 -4.06
CA GLY A 499 30.46 0.20 -4.07
C GLY A 499 30.69 0.93 -5.40
N GLU A 500 31.04 0.21 -6.49
CA GLU A 500 31.27 0.80 -7.81
C GLU A 500 30.02 0.65 -8.72
N PRO A 501 29.27 1.74 -9.02
CA PRO A 501 28.04 1.65 -9.82
C PRO A 501 28.24 1.10 -11.23
N GLY A 502 29.37 1.38 -11.87
CA GLY A 502 29.70 0.87 -13.20
C GLY A 502 29.89 -0.65 -13.21
N SER A 503 30.62 -1.19 -12.22
CA SER A 503 30.78 -2.64 -12.05
C SER A 503 29.44 -3.30 -11.75
N PHE A 504 28.63 -2.67 -10.88
CA PHE A 504 27.29 -3.15 -10.57
C PHE A 504 26.42 -3.26 -11.83
N LEU A 505 26.31 -2.20 -12.64
CA LEU A 505 25.48 -2.22 -13.85
C LEU A 505 25.91 -3.30 -14.86
N ALA A 506 27.22 -3.57 -14.97
CA ALA A 506 27.71 -4.65 -15.82
C ALA A 506 27.26 -6.03 -15.31
N LEU A 507 27.44 -6.30 -14.01
CA LEU A 507 26.98 -7.53 -13.36
C LEU A 507 25.47 -7.69 -13.42
N TRP A 508 24.73 -6.60 -13.20
CA TRP A 508 23.27 -6.56 -13.22
C TRP A 508 22.70 -6.90 -14.61
N ARG A 509 23.28 -6.33 -15.67
CA ARG A 509 22.92 -6.65 -17.06
C ARG A 509 23.30 -8.09 -17.44
N GLN A 510 24.42 -8.59 -16.93
CA GLN A 510 24.84 -9.97 -17.15
C GLN A 510 23.89 -10.95 -16.46
N ALA A 511 23.50 -10.69 -15.22
CA ALA A 511 22.51 -11.48 -14.50
C ALA A 511 21.15 -11.51 -15.21
N ALA A 512 20.74 -10.39 -15.82
CA ALA A 512 19.52 -10.35 -16.63
C ALA A 512 19.62 -11.29 -17.85
N LYS A 513 20.75 -11.27 -18.57
CA LYS A 513 21.01 -12.18 -19.70
C LYS A 513 20.91 -13.63 -19.30
N GLU A 514 21.55 -14.00 -18.20
CA GLU A 514 21.58 -15.37 -17.69
C GLU A 514 20.19 -15.83 -17.23
N SER A 515 19.47 -14.98 -16.50
CA SER A 515 18.17 -15.34 -15.93
C SER A 515 17.07 -15.49 -16.99
N PHE A 516 17.06 -14.61 -18.00
CA PHE A 516 16.00 -14.61 -19.03
C PHE A 516 16.40 -15.35 -20.31
N GLY A 517 17.65 -15.80 -20.45
CA GLY A 517 18.14 -16.47 -21.66
C GLY A 517 18.06 -15.60 -22.93
N LEU A 518 18.10 -14.27 -22.76
CA LEU A 518 17.94 -13.30 -23.86
C LEU A 518 19.29 -12.84 -24.40
N GLU A 519 19.41 -12.76 -25.72
CA GLU A 519 20.57 -12.17 -26.40
C GLU A 519 20.43 -10.65 -26.55
N GLY A 520 21.58 -9.95 -26.70
CA GLY A 520 21.60 -8.50 -26.94
C GLY A 520 21.35 -7.64 -25.70
N ASP A 521 20.60 -6.55 -25.87
CA ASP A 521 20.22 -5.65 -24.78
C ASP A 521 18.96 -6.15 -24.07
N VAL A 522 19.19 -6.94 -23.03
CA VAL A 522 18.13 -7.60 -22.25
C VAL A 522 17.31 -6.61 -21.45
N ILE A 523 17.91 -5.52 -20.98
CA ILE A 523 17.19 -4.50 -20.20
C ILE A 523 16.19 -3.77 -21.08
N THR A 524 16.61 -3.34 -22.28
CA THR A 524 15.70 -2.77 -23.28
C THR A 524 14.58 -3.75 -23.65
N SER A 525 14.88 -5.05 -23.73
CA SER A 525 13.88 -6.07 -24.06
C SER A 525 12.86 -6.28 -22.94
N LEU A 526 13.32 -6.33 -21.68
CA LEU A 526 12.45 -6.38 -20.50
C LEU A 526 11.59 -5.12 -20.39
N GLU A 527 12.17 -3.95 -20.66
CA GLU A 527 11.45 -2.68 -20.63
C GLU A 527 10.33 -2.63 -21.67
N LYS A 528 10.54 -3.15 -22.88
CA LYS A 528 9.47 -3.28 -23.89
C LYS A 528 8.35 -4.22 -23.44
N GLN A 529 8.69 -5.34 -22.82
CA GLN A 529 7.70 -6.28 -22.29
C GLN A 529 6.88 -5.64 -21.16
N TRP A 530 7.56 -4.94 -20.25
CA TRP A 530 6.94 -4.16 -19.19
C TRP A 530 6.02 -3.07 -19.76
N GLN A 531 6.46 -2.28 -20.75
CA GLN A 531 5.63 -1.24 -21.40
C GLN A 531 4.36 -1.84 -22.00
N ALA A 532 4.47 -2.97 -22.70
CA ALA A 532 3.33 -3.66 -23.27
C ALA A 532 2.39 -4.21 -22.17
N TRP A 533 2.93 -4.66 -21.05
CA TRP A 533 2.12 -5.14 -19.92
C TRP A 533 1.40 -4.00 -19.19
N ILE A 534 2.11 -2.92 -18.84
CA ILE A 534 1.54 -1.82 -18.04
C ILE A 534 0.41 -1.11 -18.80
N ALA A 535 0.54 -0.95 -20.12
CA ALA A 535 -0.52 -0.39 -20.96
C ALA A 535 -1.79 -1.26 -21.01
N ARG A 536 -1.66 -2.58 -20.85
CA ARG A 536 -2.82 -3.50 -20.74
C ARG A 536 -3.38 -3.55 -19.33
N ALA A 537 -2.52 -3.56 -18.32
CA ALA A 537 -2.91 -3.69 -16.91
C ALA A 537 -3.56 -2.41 -16.37
N TYR A 538 -3.10 -1.25 -16.84
CA TYR A 538 -3.57 0.08 -16.48
C TYR A 538 -3.81 0.90 -17.75
N PRO A 539 -4.90 0.61 -18.49
CA PRO A 539 -5.21 1.35 -19.70
C PRO A 539 -5.51 2.81 -19.34
N SER A 540 -4.85 3.75 -20.04
CA SER A 540 -5.21 5.16 -19.95
C SER A 540 -6.66 5.36 -20.41
N PRO A 541 -7.44 6.23 -19.75
CA PRO A 541 -8.85 6.48 -20.05
C PRO A 541 -9.15 6.93 -21.49
#